data_AF-A0AAP1AB20-F1
#
_entry.id   AF-A0AAP1AB20-F1
#
_cell.length_a   1.000
_cell.length_b   1.000
_cell.length_c   1.000
_cell.angle_alpha   90.00
_cell.angle_beta   90.00
_cell.angle_gamma   90.00
#
_symmetry.space_group_name_H-M   'P 1'
#
loop_
_entity.id
_entity.type
_entity.pdbx_description
1 polymer ?
#
loop_
_entity_poly.entity_id
_entity_poly.type
_entity_poly.pdbx_seq_one_letter_code
_entity_poly.pdbx_strand_id
1 'polypeptide(L)'
;MKLKCLTMMLWVALLSACTKQAESEAPQIDYKAQFEESDRKIGEFLDQLDNPNTPQEVKVKILCHDYPDVYKKQYMPALIEVSPKPYTEEKLLSDLKSATDYYKGTLGIKCNE
;
A
#
# COMPACT_ATOMS: atom_id res chain seq x y z
N MET A 1 12.79 -74.99 -3.92
CA MET A 1 11.34 -74.74 -4.16
C MET A 1 10.56 -75.14 -2.90
N LYS A 2 9.99 -74.16 -2.19
CA LYS A 2 8.94 -74.40 -1.19
C LYS A 2 7.92 -73.26 -1.31
N LEU A 3 6.79 -73.64 -1.89
CA LEU A 3 5.55 -72.91 -1.98
C LEU A 3 4.98 -72.69 -0.57
N LYS A 4 4.67 -71.45 -0.20
CA LYS A 4 3.72 -71.16 0.87
C LYS A 4 2.75 -70.10 0.39
N CYS A 5 1.49 -70.51 0.36
CA CYS A 5 0.34 -69.74 -0.07
C CYS A 5 -0.03 -68.65 0.93
N LEU A 6 -0.66 -67.61 0.38
CA LEU A 6 -1.87 -66.96 0.90
C LEU A 6 -1.71 -66.06 2.13
N THR A 7 -1.68 -64.75 1.87
CA THR A 7 -2.48 -63.79 2.63
C THR A 7 -2.84 -62.61 1.73
N MET A 8 -4.12 -62.59 1.37
CA MET A 8 -4.84 -61.47 0.81
C MET A 8 -4.80 -60.29 1.79
N MET A 9 -4.33 -59.13 1.34
CA MET A 9 -4.65 -57.85 1.98
C MET A 9 -4.95 -56.82 0.90
N LEU A 10 -6.25 -56.68 0.68
CA LEU A 10 -6.92 -55.55 0.05
C LEU A 10 -6.44 -54.26 0.73
N TRP A 11 -5.63 -53.45 0.05
CA TRP A 11 -5.34 -52.09 0.48
C TRP A 11 -6.15 -51.13 -0.38
N VAL A 12 -7.10 -50.53 0.32
CA VAL A 12 -8.07 -49.54 -0.12
C VAL A 12 -7.35 -48.38 -0.79
N ALA A 13 -7.82 -48.05 -1.99
CA ALA A 13 -7.49 -46.81 -2.67
C ALA A 13 -7.90 -45.63 -1.77
N LEU A 14 -6.92 -44.92 -1.24
CA LEU A 14 -7.07 -43.51 -0.88
C LEU A 14 -6.14 -42.73 -1.80
N LEU A 15 -6.67 -42.39 -2.98
CA LEU A 15 -6.25 -41.20 -3.69
C LEU A 15 -6.64 -40.00 -2.80
N SER A 16 -5.87 -39.73 -1.75
CA SER A 16 -5.75 -38.38 -1.25
C SER A 16 -4.92 -37.62 -2.27
N ALA A 17 -5.56 -37.25 -3.38
CA ALA A 17 -5.18 -36.07 -4.11
C ALA A 17 -5.20 -34.94 -3.07
N CYS A 18 -4.02 -34.59 -2.56
CA CYS A 18 -3.85 -33.37 -1.82
C CYS A 18 -4.03 -32.25 -2.85
N THR A 19 -5.29 -31.91 -3.14
CA THR A 19 -5.65 -30.58 -3.63
C THR A 19 -5.38 -29.64 -2.47
N LYS A 20 -4.09 -29.38 -2.20
CA LYS A 20 -3.70 -28.21 -1.44
C LYS A 20 -4.03 -27.05 -2.38
N GLN A 21 -5.20 -26.46 -2.10
CA GLN A 21 -5.68 -25.21 -2.64
C GLN A 21 -4.50 -24.35 -3.07
N ALA A 22 -4.45 -24.04 -4.37
CA ALA A 22 -3.85 -22.79 -4.79
C ALA A 22 -4.70 -21.69 -4.13
N GLU A 23 -4.38 -21.38 -2.87
CA GLU A 23 -4.64 -20.08 -2.31
C GLU A 23 -3.93 -19.14 -3.29
N SER A 24 -4.74 -18.38 -4.03
CA SER A 24 -4.26 -17.23 -4.77
C SER A 24 -3.60 -16.32 -3.75
N GLU A 25 -2.29 -16.50 -3.53
CA GLU A 25 -1.48 -15.56 -2.78
C GLU A 25 -1.73 -14.20 -3.44
N ALA A 26 -2.41 -13.31 -2.72
CA ALA A 26 -2.51 -11.92 -3.14
C ALA A 26 -1.07 -11.46 -3.44
N PRO A 27 -0.84 -10.67 -4.51
CA PRO A 27 0.50 -10.23 -4.84
C PRO A 27 1.17 -9.70 -3.58
N GLN A 28 2.31 -10.28 -3.18
CA GLN A 28 3.05 -9.75 -2.04
C GLN A 28 3.42 -8.31 -2.36
N ILE A 29 2.87 -7.37 -1.59
CA ILE A 29 3.16 -5.95 -1.74
C ILE A 29 4.58 -5.72 -1.23
N ASP A 30 5.45 -5.22 -2.11
CA ASP A 30 6.76 -4.71 -1.69
C ASP A 30 6.56 -3.32 -1.06
N TYR A 31 6.35 -3.30 0.26
CA TYR A 31 6.12 -2.07 1.00
C TYR A 31 7.32 -1.11 0.97
N LYS A 32 8.56 -1.63 0.82
CA LYS A 32 9.73 -0.75 0.69
C LYS A 32 9.70 0.00 -0.63
N ALA A 33 9.44 -0.71 -1.73
CA ALA A 33 9.30 -0.08 -3.05
C ALA A 33 8.10 0.87 -3.09
N GLN A 34 6.97 0.50 -2.49
CA GLN A 34 5.79 1.37 -2.40
C GLN A 34 6.07 2.64 -1.59
N PHE A 35 6.79 2.52 -0.47
CA PHE A 35 7.21 3.67 0.33
C PHE A 35 8.09 4.61 -0.49
N GLU A 36 9.17 4.10 -1.11
CA GLU A 36 10.10 4.91 -1.91
C GLU A 36 9.43 5.60 -3.11
N GLU A 37 8.54 4.88 -3.80
CA GLU A 37 7.77 5.41 -4.94
C GLU A 37 6.80 6.51 -4.52
N SER A 38 6.10 6.32 -3.40
CA SER A 38 5.12 7.30 -2.90
C SER A 38 5.77 8.50 -2.24
N ASP A 39 6.90 8.31 -1.54
CA ASP A 39 7.72 9.40 -0.99
C ASP A 39 8.24 10.31 -2.11
N ARG A 40 8.77 9.74 -3.19
CA ARG A 40 9.19 10.49 -4.37
C ARG A 40 8.04 11.31 -4.98
N LYS A 41 6.85 10.70 -5.16
CA LYS A 41 5.67 11.39 -5.69
C LYS A 41 5.21 12.54 -4.79
N ILE A 42 5.25 12.34 -3.47
CA ILE A 42 4.94 13.40 -2.52
C ILE A 42 5.94 14.55 -2.67
N GLY A 43 7.24 14.27 -2.79
CA GLY A 43 8.26 15.27 -3.09
C GLY A 43 7.92 16.09 -4.36
N GLU A 44 7.58 15.40 -5.46
CA GLU A 44 7.19 16.04 -6.73
C GLU A 44 5.93 16.91 -6.61
N PHE A 45 4.99 16.54 -5.74
CA PHE A 45 3.81 17.36 -5.44
C PHE A 45 4.20 18.64 -4.68
N LEU A 46 5.08 18.53 -3.69
CA LEU A 46 5.55 19.68 -2.91
C LEU A 46 6.33 20.65 -3.80
N ASP A 47 7.22 20.14 -4.66
CA ASP A 47 7.96 20.96 -5.64
C ASP A 47 7.01 21.77 -6.54
N GLN A 48 5.91 21.15 -7.00
CA GLN A 48 4.90 21.83 -7.81
C GLN A 48 4.08 22.85 -7.02
N LEU A 49 3.77 22.59 -5.75
CA LEU A 49 3.07 23.54 -4.89
C LEU A 49 3.93 24.78 -4.61
N ASP A 50 5.24 24.58 -4.39
CA ASP A 50 6.21 25.64 -4.11
C ASP A 50 6.60 26.44 -5.36
N ASN A 51 6.54 25.84 -6.55
CA ASN A 51 6.89 26.52 -7.79
C ASN A 51 5.84 27.62 -8.14
N PRO A 52 6.25 28.90 -8.27
CA PRO A 52 5.33 29.99 -8.60
C PRO A 52 4.76 29.90 -10.02
N ASN A 53 5.39 29.12 -10.90
CA ASN A 53 4.95 28.94 -12.30
C ASN A 53 3.96 27.78 -12.48
N THR A 54 3.72 26.97 -11.45
CA THR A 54 2.70 25.91 -11.53
C THR A 54 1.31 26.53 -11.61
N PRO A 55 0.46 26.18 -12.60
CA PRO A 55 -0.89 26.70 -12.72
C PRO A 55 -1.74 26.45 -11.46
N GLN A 56 -2.58 27.41 -11.10
CA GLN A 56 -3.39 27.33 -9.88
C GLN A 56 -4.30 26.09 -9.86
N GLU A 57 -4.89 25.71 -10.99
CA GLU A 57 -5.70 24.49 -11.13
C GLU A 57 -4.91 23.21 -10.80
N VAL A 58 -3.63 23.15 -11.17
CA VAL A 58 -2.74 22.04 -10.85
C VAL A 58 -2.47 22.02 -9.35
N LYS A 59 -2.17 23.17 -8.75
CA LYS A 59 -2.00 23.27 -7.29
C LYS A 59 -3.25 22.84 -6.53
N VAL A 60 -4.44 23.22 -6.99
CA VAL A 60 -5.72 22.79 -6.42
C VAL A 60 -5.88 21.27 -6.52
N LYS A 61 -5.63 20.67 -7.70
CA LYS A 61 -5.73 19.23 -7.89
C LYS A 61 -4.76 18.45 -6.98
N ILE A 62 -3.51 18.90 -6.92
CA ILE A 62 -2.49 18.29 -6.04
C ILE A 62 -2.95 18.36 -4.60
N LEU A 63 -3.31 19.55 -4.13
CA LEU A 63 -3.57 19.79 -2.71
C LEU A 63 -4.87 19.16 -2.21
N CYS A 64 -5.90 19.14 -3.06
CA CYS A 64 -7.24 18.68 -2.68
C CYS A 64 -7.48 17.19 -3.00
N HIS A 65 -6.66 16.58 -3.86
CA HIS A 65 -6.88 15.21 -4.30
C HIS A 65 -5.59 14.39 -4.31
N ASP A 66 -4.63 14.72 -5.19
CA ASP A 66 -3.55 13.77 -5.50
C ASP A 66 -2.61 13.54 -4.32
N TYR A 67 -2.20 14.59 -3.62
CA TYR A 67 -1.32 14.48 -2.47
C TYR A 67 -2.00 13.72 -1.31
N PRO A 68 -3.21 14.11 -0.84
CA PRO A 68 -3.92 13.32 0.16
C PRO A 68 -4.16 11.85 -0.24
N ASP A 69 -4.44 11.58 -1.52
CA ASP A 69 -4.76 10.24 -2.00
C ASP A 69 -3.52 9.32 -1.99
N VAL A 70 -2.41 9.79 -2.57
CA VAL A 70 -1.12 9.06 -2.54
C VAL A 70 -0.66 8.87 -1.11
N TYR A 71 -0.77 9.90 -0.27
CA TYR A 71 -0.34 9.81 1.12
C TYR A 71 -1.11 8.73 1.88
N LYS A 72 -2.45 8.75 1.82
CA LYS A 72 -3.30 7.82 2.58
C LYS A 72 -3.28 6.40 2.05
N LYS A 73 -3.24 6.23 0.73
CA LYS A 73 -3.36 4.89 0.10
C LYS A 73 -2.04 4.19 -0.10
N GLN A 74 -0.92 4.92 -0.17
CA GLN A 74 0.37 4.35 -0.53
C GLN A 74 1.43 4.64 0.54
N TYR A 75 1.69 5.92 0.83
CA TYR A 75 2.79 6.30 1.71
C TYR A 75 2.58 5.86 3.15
N MET A 76 1.44 6.23 3.73
CA MET A 76 1.09 5.95 5.12
C MET A 76 1.11 4.45 5.46
N PRO A 77 0.39 3.57 4.73
CA PRO A 77 0.44 2.14 5.02
C PRO A 77 1.84 1.55 4.80
N ALA A 78 2.55 1.94 3.74
CA ALA A 78 3.89 1.44 3.47
C ALA A 78 4.91 1.87 4.55
N LEU A 79 4.84 3.10 5.03
CA LEU A 79 5.69 3.60 6.11
C LEU A 79 5.45 2.86 7.42
N ILE A 80 4.19 2.56 7.75
CA ILE A 80 3.84 1.81 8.96
C ILE A 80 4.39 0.38 8.87
N GLU A 81 4.31 -0.27 7.71
CA GLU A 81 4.85 -1.63 7.52
C GLU A 81 6.39 -1.64 7.56
N VAL A 82 7.03 -0.68 6.90
CA VAL A 82 8.50 -0.59 6.83
C VAL A 82 9.11 -0.13 8.17
N SER A 83 8.42 0.71 8.93
CA SER A 83 8.92 1.30 10.18
C SER A 83 7.79 1.55 11.21
N PRO A 84 7.21 0.52 11.83
CA PRO A 84 5.97 0.61 12.63
C PRO A 84 6.05 1.48 13.90
N LYS A 85 7.25 1.92 14.31
CA LYS A 85 7.43 2.90 15.38
C LYS A 85 8.37 4.00 14.88
N PRO A 86 8.08 5.29 15.14
CA PRO A 86 7.00 5.83 15.98
C PRO A 86 5.70 6.17 15.19
N TYR A 87 5.53 5.62 14.00
CA TYR A 87 4.45 6.03 13.10
C TYR A 87 3.13 5.35 13.43
N THR A 88 2.08 6.15 13.61
CA THR A 88 0.69 5.71 13.73
C THR A 88 -0.14 6.39 12.66
N GLU A 89 -1.23 5.76 12.24
CA GLU A 89 -2.17 6.37 11.28
C GLU A 89 -2.66 7.75 11.75
N GLU A 90 -3.05 7.87 13.03
CA GLU A 90 -3.49 9.14 13.61
C GLU A 90 -2.43 10.25 13.48
N LYS A 91 -1.17 9.94 13.82
CA LYS A 91 -0.08 10.90 13.74
C LYS A 91 0.19 11.31 12.30
N LEU A 92 0.24 10.34 11.38
CA LEU A 92 0.50 10.61 9.96
C LEU A 92 -0.65 11.38 9.30
N LEU A 93 -1.90 11.12 9.67
CA LEU A 93 -3.05 11.91 9.22
C LEU A 93 -3.01 13.35 9.76
N SER A 94 -2.58 13.54 11.01
CA SER A 94 -2.36 14.86 11.60
C SER A 94 -1.25 15.63 10.87
N ASP A 95 -0.15 14.96 10.54
CA ASP A 95 0.97 15.52 9.78
C ASP A 95 0.52 15.93 8.37
N LEU A 96 -0.23 15.06 7.65
CA LEU A 96 -0.82 15.37 6.36
C LEU A 96 -1.77 16.57 6.43
N LYS A 97 -2.64 16.62 7.45
CA LYS A 97 -3.57 17.75 7.64
C LYS A 97 -2.80 19.05 7.85
N SER A 98 -1.77 19.04 8.70
CA SER A 98 -0.95 20.22 8.98
C SER A 98 -0.24 20.73 7.72
N ALA A 99 0.35 19.82 6.94
CA ALA A 99 1.00 20.17 5.67
C ALA A 99 0.01 20.73 4.65
N THR A 100 -1.14 20.05 4.47
CA THR A 100 -2.13 20.50 3.48
C THR A 100 -2.80 21.82 3.88
N ASP A 101 -3.06 22.05 5.16
CA ASP A 101 -3.64 23.31 5.63
C ASP A 101 -2.66 24.49 5.50
N TYR A 102 -1.36 24.27 5.73
CA TYR A 102 -0.33 25.25 5.45
C TYR A 102 -0.37 25.72 3.99
N TYR A 103 -0.40 24.79 3.04
CA TYR A 103 -0.47 25.12 1.62
C TYR A 103 -1.80 25.76 1.23
N LYS A 104 -2.93 25.30 1.79
CA LYS A 104 -4.25 25.90 1.52
C LYS A 104 -4.27 27.37 1.93
N GLY A 105 -3.77 27.66 3.14
CA GLY A 105 -3.66 29.02 3.65
C GLY A 105 -2.73 29.89 2.81
N THR A 106 -1.53 29.38 2.50
CA THR A 106 -0.50 30.12 1.76
C THR A 106 -0.89 30.41 0.31
N LEU A 107 -1.57 29.48 -0.34
CA LEU A 107 -1.97 29.58 -1.76
C LEU A 107 -3.40 30.11 -1.96
N GLY A 108 -4.13 30.41 -0.88
CA GLY A 108 -5.53 30.83 -0.93
C GLY A 108 -6.47 29.78 -1.52
N ILE A 109 -6.12 28.49 -1.40
CA ILE A 109 -6.88 27.38 -1.99
C ILE A 109 -7.96 26.90 -1.01
N LYS A 110 -9.16 26.69 -1.52
CA LYS A 110 -10.25 25.98 -0.83
C LYS A 110 -10.54 24.68 -1.58
N CYS A 111 -10.57 23.58 -0.86
CA CYS A 111 -11.04 22.30 -1.39
C CYS A 111 -12.55 22.21 -1.15
N ASN A 112 -13.30 21.78 -2.15
CA ASN A 112 -14.73 21.50 -1.97
C ASN A 112 -14.83 20.20 -1.17
N GLU A 113 -15.56 20.23 -0.06
CA GLU A 113 -15.84 19.06 0.78
C GLU A 113 -16.77 18.06 0.09
#